data_AF-A0A1G9S4M5-F1
#
_entry.id   AF-A0A1G9S4M5-F1
#
_cell.length_a   1.000
_cell.length_b   1.000
_cell.length_c   1.000
_cell.angle_alpha   90.00
_cell.angle_beta   90.00
_cell.angle_gamma   90.00
#
_symmetry.space_group_name_H-M   'P 1'
#
loop_
_entity.id
_entity.type
_entity.pdbx_description
1 polymer ?
#
loop_
_entity_poly.entity_id
_entity_poly.type
_entity_poly.pdbx_seq_one_letter_code
_entity_poly.pdbx_strand_id
1 'polypeptide(L)'
;MRCSVAVSVQLISEQWLAPEVRAALFRALPTIKGITMTEDVPVADGRRGVAFSLDDDGARQSLVLDPQTFRYLGTNATRLQDRTYERADGSKETFKAGTVSLTAQVEATIVDQPGQRS
;
A
#
# COMPACT_ATOMS: atom_id res chain seq x y z
N MET A 1 17.39 -5.42 12.20
CA MET A 1 15.94 -5.62 12.05
C MET A 1 15.39 -4.42 11.28
N ARG A 2 15.10 -4.59 9.99
CA ARG A 2 14.49 -3.55 9.16
C ARG A 2 13.03 -3.96 9.00
N CYS A 3 12.13 -3.33 9.75
CA CYS A 3 10.69 -3.42 9.47
C CYS A 3 10.47 -2.75 8.13
N SER A 4 10.44 -3.55 7.06
CA SER A 4 10.09 -3.11 5.72
C SER A 4 8.61 -2.71 5.72
N VAL A 5 8.26 -1.64 5.03
CA VAL A 5 6.87 -1.17 4.83
C VAL A 5 5.95 -2.28 4.29
N ALA A 6 6.53 -3.32 3.68
CA ALA A 6 5.82 -4.56 3.34
C ALA A 6 5.10 -5.21 4.54
N VAL A 7 5.68 -5.21 5.74
CA VAL A 7 5.05 -5.76 6.95
C VAL A 7 3.86 -4.88 7.38
N SER A 8 3.95 -3.57 7.18
CA SER A 8 2.87 -2.62 7.50
C SER A 8 1.68 -2.79 6.56
N VAL A 9 1.92 -3.00 5.26
CA VAL A 9 0.86 -3.26 4.28
C VAL A 9 0.15 -4.58 4.58
N GLN A 10 0.90 -5.64 4.91
CA GLN A 10 0.33 -6.97 5.23
C GLN A 10 -0.61 -6.90 6.45
N LEU A 11 -0.20 -6.20 7.52
CA LEU A 11 -1.05 -5.99 8.70
C LEU A 11 -2.32 -5.20 8.36
N ILE A 12 -2.22 -4.18 7.52
CA ILE A 12 -3.34 -3.29 7.21
C ILE A 12 -4.31 -3.92 6.20
N SER A 13 -3.82 -4.76 5.28
CA SER A 13 -4.65 -5.46 4.30
C SER A 13 -5.45 -6.62 4.92
N GLU A 14 -4.92 -7.25 5.99
CA GLU A 14 -5.53 -8.43 6.61
C GLU A 14 -6.34 -8.12 7.88
N GLN A 15 -6.21 -6.91 8.46
CA GLN A 15 -6.81 -6.63 9.78
C GLN A 15 -8.03 -5.72 9.72
N TRP A 16 -9.12 -6.27 10.25
CA TRP A 16 -10.29 -5.57 10.76
C TRP A 16 -9.91 -4.71 11.98
N LEU A 17 -9.04 -3.72 11.81
CA LEU A 17 -8.68 -2.79 12.87
C LEU A 17 -9.94 -2.02 13.30
N ALA A 18 -10.18 -1.91 14.62
CA ALA A 18 -11.25 -1.06 15.13
C ALA A 18 -11.07 0.39 14.62
N PRO A 19 -12.17 1.13 14.38
CA PRO A 19 -12.10 2.51 13.85
C PRO A 19 -11.12 3.42 14.59
N GLU A 20 -11.02 3.27 15.91
CA GLU A 20 -10.15 4.04 16.78
C GLU A 20 -8.67 3.77 16.49
N VAL A 21 -8.32 2.52 16.24
CA VAL A 21 -6.95 2.10 15.92
C VAL A 21 -6.55 2.62 14.54
N ARG A 22 -7.46 2.55 13.56
CA ARG A 22 -7.21 3.12 12.22
C ARG A 22 -7.00 4.63 12.28
N ALA A 23 -7.84 5.33 13.05
CA ALA A 23 -7.70 6.77 13.25
C ALA A 23 -6.38 7.14 13.95
N ALA A 24 -5.97 6.35 14.95
CA ALA A 24 -4.69 6.53 15.62
C ALA A 24 -3.51 6.32 14.65
N LEU A 25 -3.56 5.28 13.82
CA LEU A 25 -2.54 5.02 12.80
C LEU A 25 -2.47 6.14 11.77
N PHE A 26 -3.62 6.59 11.24
CA PHE A 26 -3.69 7.69 10.29
C PHE A 26 -3.01 8.96 10.83
N ARG A 27 -3.21 9.28 12.12
CA ARG A 27 -2.55 10.41 12.79
C ARG A 27 -1.06 10.17 13.06
N ALA A 28 -0.67 8.92 13.30
CA ALA A 28 0.71 8.57 13.64
C ALA A 28 1.63 8.50 12.41
N LEU A 29 1.13 8.07 11.25
CA LEU A 29 1.95 7.88 10.03
C LEU A 29 2.78 9.12 9.64
N PRO A 30 2.25 10.35 9.62
CA PRO A 30 3.04 11.55 9.31
C PRO A 30 4.19 11.82 10.30
N THR A 31 4.12 11.28 11.51
CA THR A 31 5.15 11.50 12.55
C THR A 31 6.39 10.63 12.35
N ILE A 32 6.28 9.60 11.52
CA ILE A 32 7.39 8.70 11.21
C ILE A 32 8.34 9.39 10.24
N LYS A 33 9.60 9.56 10.65
CA LYS A 33 10.64 10.17 9.80
C LYS A 33 10.76 9.43 8.47
N GLY A 34 10.70 10.18 7.37
CA GLY A 34 10.81 9.66 6.01
C GLY A 34 9.46 9.38 5.35
N ILE A 35 8.35 9.40 6.10
CA ILE A 35 7.02 9.35 5.51
C ILE A 35 6.65 10.73 4.96
N THR A 36 6.15 10.75 3.73
CA THR A 36 5.54 11.91 3.08
C THR A 36 4.04 11.68 2.91
N MET A 37 3.24 12.69 3.22
CA MET A 37 1.79 12.64 3.05
C MET A 37 1.41 13.36 1.75
N THR A 38 0.55 12.75 0.95
CA THR A 38 0.01 13.36 -0.27
C THR A 38 -1.49 13.10 -0.32
N GLU A 39 -2.27 14.17 -0.36
CA GLU A 39 -3.71 14.10 -0.45
C GLU A 39 -4.16 13.81 -1.88
N ASP A 40 -5.40 13.35 -2.02
CA ASP A 40 -6.08 13.17 -3.31
C ASP A 40 -5.32 12.25 -4.29
N VAL A 41 -4.87 11.09 -3.81
CA VAL A 41 -4.13 10.10 -4.61
C VAL A 41 -5.06 8.97 -5.05
N PRO A 42 -5.10 8.61 -6.36
CA PRO A 42 -5.92 7.51 -6.84
C PRO A 42 -5.32 6.14 -6.49
N VAL A 43 -6.21 5.15 -6.31
CA VAL A 43 -5.88 3.71 -6.30
C VAL A 43 -6.43 3.02 -7.56
N ALA A 44 -6.11 1.74 -7.75
CA ALA A 44 -6.42 1.00 -8.98
C ALA A 44 -7.91 0.92 -9.36
N ASP A 45 -8.84 1.09 -8.41
CA ASP A 45 -10.29 1.10 -8.66
C ASP A 45 -10.88 2.51 -8.90
N GLY A 46 -10.02 3.53 -8.98
CA GLY A 46 -10.41 4.92 -9.25
C GLY A 46 -10.81 5.73 -8.01
N ARG A 47 -10.99 5.10 -6.84
CA ARG A 47 -11.17 5.84 -5.57
C ARG A 47 -9.91 6.65 -5.25
N ARG A 48 -10.09 7.71 -4.47
CA ARG A 48 -9.02 8.64 -4.10
C ARG A 48 -8.93 8.73 -2.59
N GLY A 49 -7.71 8.83 -2.07
CA GLY A 49 -7.45 8.92 -0.64
C GLY A 49 -6.15 9.64 -0.32
N VAL A 50 -5.69 9.52 0.91
CA VAL A 50 -4.43 10.10 1.39
C VAL A 50 -3.35 9.03 1.33
N ALA A 51 -2.29 9.31 0.57
CA ALA A 51 -1.13 8.45 0.45
C ALA A 51 -0.07 8.82 1.49
N PHE A 52 0.41 7.81 2.21
CA PHE A 52 1.57 7.88 3.07
C PHE A 52 2.71 7.13 2.40
N SER A 53 3.74 7.85 1.97
CA SER A 53 4.79 7.32 1.11
C SER A 53 6.14 7.29 1.80
N LEU A 54 6.87 6.19 1.66
CA LEU A 54 8.26 6.03 2.08
C LEU A 54 9.11 5.61 0.89
N ASP A 55 10.26 6.24 0.75
CA ASP A 55 11.28 5.82 -0.22
C ASP A 55 12.16 4.75 0.41
N ASP A 56 12.18 3.56 -0.18
CA ASP A 56 13.03 2.44 0.24
C ASP A 56 13.50 1.64 -0.98
N ASP A 57 14.76 1.21 -0.94
CA ASP A 57 15.41 0.39 -1.97
C ASP A 57 15.17 0.83 -3.45
N GLY A 58 15.21 2.14 -3.71
CA GLY A 58 15.03 2.69 -5.05
C GLY A 58 13.58 2.66 -5.55
N ALA A 59 12.61 2.54 -4.65
CA ALA A 59 11.19 2.67 -4.94
C ALA A 59 10.52 3.58 -3.90
N ARG A 60 9.52 4.34 -4.35
CA ARG A 60 8.56 5.01 -3.47
C ARG A 60 7.39 4.07 -3.26
N GLN A 61 7.19 3.62 -2.04
CA GLN A 61 6.04 2.80 -1.65
C GLN A 61 5.04 3.66 -0.90
N SER A 62 3.77 3.53 -1.25
CA SER A 62 2.69 4.34 -0.71
C SER A 62 1.54 3.48 -0.22
N LEU A 63 1.09 3.77 1.00
CA LEU A 63 -0.14 3.26 1.58
C LEU A 63 -1.25 4.31 1.38
N VAL A 64 -2.36 3.96 0.73
CA VAL A 64 -3.47 4.89 0.51
C VAL A 64 -4.64 4.57 1.44
N LEU A 65 -5.04 5.55 2.25
CA LEU A 65 -6.13 5.45 3.23
C LEU A 65 -7.26 6.43 2.88
N ASP A 66 -8.49 6.03 3.16
CA ASP A 66 -9.67 6.89 3.08
C ASP A 66 -9.62 7.94 4.21
N PRO A 67 -9.68 9.25 3.90
CA PRO A 67 -9.53 10.30 4.91
C PRO A 67 -10.70 10.42 5.88
N GLN A 68 -11.88 9.87 5.55
CA GLN A 68 -13.08 9.99 6.37
C GLN A 68 -13.24 8.78 7.30
N THR A 69 -12.96 7.58 6.79
CA THR A 69 -13.20 6.30 7.47
C THR A 69 -11.91 5.64 7.96
N PHE A 70 -10.76 6.17 7.57
CA PHE A 70 -9.41 5.65 7.82
C PHE A 70 -9.20 4.22 7.29
N ARG A 71 -10.07 3.78 6.37
CA ARG A 71 -9.98 2.45 5.78
C ARG A 71 -8.88 2.41 4.75
N TYR A 72 -8.24 1.26 4.64
CA TYR A 72 -7.27 1.02 3.59
C TYR A 72 -7.94 0.89 2.23
N LEU A 73 -7.44 1.65 1.25
CA LEU A 73 -7.93 1.67 -0.12
C LEU A 73 -7.03 0.88 -1.05
N GLY A 74 -5.71 0.87 -0.81
CA GLY A 74 -4.74 0.21 -1.68
C GLY A 74 -3.31 0.69 -1.47
N THR A 75 -2.41 0.21 -2.33
CA THR A 75 -1.02 0.68 -2.37
C THR A 75 -0.64 1.20 -3.74
N ASN A 76 0.27 2.18 -3.75
CA ASN A 76 0.96 2.62 -4.95
C ASN A 76 2.46 2.38 -4.77
N ALA A 77 3.14 1.94 -5.82
CA ALA A 77 4.58 1.79 -5.84
C ALA A 77 5.15 2.40 -7.12
N THR A 78 6.10 3.32 -6.97
CA THR A 78 6.79 3.95 -8.10
C THR A 78 8.27 3.60 -8.02
N ARG A 79 8.81 3.03 -9.10
CA ARG A 79 10.25 2.79 -9.21
C ARG A 79 10.97 4.12 -9.41
N LEU A 80 11.96 4.42 -8.58
CA LEU A 80 12.78 5.64 -8.68
C LEU A 80 14.03 5.41 -9.52
N GLN A 81 14.38 4.15 -9.78
CA GLN A 81 15.52 3.74 -10.59
C GLN A 81 15.20 2.47 -11.38
N ASP A 82 16.00 2.20 -12.40
CA ASP A 82 15.96 0.92 -13.12
C ASP A 82 16.32 -0.23 -12.17
N ARG A 83 15.52 -1.28 -12.19
CA ARG A 83 15.75 -2.50 -11.40
C ARG A 83 15.43 -3.74 -12.24
N THR A 84 16.43 -4.60 -12.37
CA THR A 84 16.29 -5.93 -12.98
C THR A 84 16.05 -6.96 -11.90
N TYR A 85 15.01 -7.77 -12.06
CA TYR A 85 14.69 -8.90 -11.21
C TYR A 85 14.84 -10.19 -12.02
N GLU A 86 15.40 -11.21 -11.39
CA GLU A 86 15.42 -12.57 -11.92
C GLU A 86 14.25 -13.34 -11.32
N ARG A 87 13.39 -13.90 -12.18
CA ARG A 87 12.26 -14.74 -11.78
C ARG A 87 12.75 -16.15 -11.44
N ALA A 88 11.90 -16.93 -10.77
CA ALA A 88 12.22 -18.30 -10.38
C ALA A 88 12.51 -19.23 -11.58
N ASP A 89 12.05 -18.86 -12.78
CA ASP A 89 12.32 -19.58 -14.04
C ASP A 89 13.63 -19.13 -14.72
N GLY A 90 14.42 -18.25 -14.10
CA GLY A 90 15.67 -17.70 -14.62
C GLY A 90 15.49 -16.56 -15.62
N SER A 91 14.26 -16.20 -15.97
CA SER A 91 13.99 -15.04 -16.82
C SER A 91 14.30 -13.73 -16.09
N LYS A 92 14.80 -12.73 -16.81
CA LYS A 92 15.13 -11.41 -16.26
C LYS A 92 14.16 -10.36 -16.77
N GLU A 93 13.55 -9.63 -15.85
CA GLU A 93 12.62 -8.54 -16.16
C GLU A 93 13.16 -7.24 -15.57
N THR A 94 13.23 -6.19 -16.39
CA THR A 94 13.72 -4.88 -15.95
C THR A 94 12.56 -3.90 -15.87
N PHE A 95 12.29 -3.42 -14.66
CA PHE A 95 11.38 -2.31 -14.43
C PHE A 95 12.18 -1.01 -14.54
N LYS A 96 11.74 -0.10 -15.40
CA LYS A 96 12.37 1.20 -15.59
C LYS A 96 11.99 2.17 -14.48
N ALA A 97 12.86 3.13 -14.20
CA ALA A 97 12.52 4.30 -13.40
C ALA A 97 11.23 4.95 -13.94
N GLY A 98 10.35 5.38 -13.03
CA GLY A 98 9.03 5.90 -13.35
C GLY A 98 7.94 4.84 -13.57
N THR A 99 8.28 3.54 -13.55
CA THR A 99 7.25 2.49 -13.59
C THR A 99 6.38 2.55 -12.33
N VAL A 100 5.07 2.62 -12.51
CA VAL A 100 4.08 2.68 -11.42
C VAL A 100 3.30 1.38 -11.36
N SER A 101 3.07 0.87 -10.15
CA SER A 101 2.16 -0.23 -9.86
C SER A 101 1.15 0.24 -8.82
N LEU A 102 -0.13 0.00 -9.08
CA LEU A 102 -1.22 0.35 -8.18
C LEU A 102 -2.00 -0.91 -7.83
N THR A 103 -2.44 -1.00 -6.59
CA THR A 103 -3.40 -2.00 -6.14
C THR A 103 -4.58 -1.30 -5.50
N ALA A 104 -5.72 -1.97 -5.46
CA ALA A 104 -6.89 -1.52 -4.74
C ALA A 104 -7.54 -2.70 -4.02
N GLN A 105 -8.02 -2.46 -2.81
CA GLN A 105 -8.87 -3.39 -2.08
C GLN A 105 -10.32 -3.06 -2.39
N VAL A 106 -10.88 -3.75 -3.38
CA VAL A 106 -12.25 -3.51 -3.88
C VAL A 106 -13.28 -3.81 -2.79
N GLU A 107 -13.20 -4.98 -2.19
CA GLU A 107 -14.08 -5.42 -1.10
C GLU A 107 -13.33 -6.36 -0.16
N ALA A 108 -13.67 -6.31 1.13
CA ALA A 108 -13.30 -7.34 2.09
C ALA A 108 -14.50 -7.63 2.99
N THR A 109 -14.90 -8.90 3.01
CA THR A 109 -16.03 -9.43 3.76
C THR A 109 -15.61 -10.78 4.36
N ILE A 110 -16.02 -11.07 5.59
CA ILE A 110 -15.83 -12.39 6.19
C ILE A 110 -16.86 -13.33 5.55
N VAL A 111 -16.37 -14.42 4.96
CA VAL A 111 -17.22 -15.48 4.40
C VAL A 111 -17.04 -16.75 5.19
N ASP A 112 -18.09 -17.58 5.25
CA ASP A 112 -18.07 -18.82 6.03
C ASP A 112 -17.22 -19.92 5.37
N GLN A 113 -17.08 -19.87 4.04
CA GLN A 113 -16.31 -20.87 3.27
C GLN A 113 -15.46 -20.23 2.15
N PRO A 114 -14.27 -20.81 1.82
CA PRO A 114 -13.45 -20.36 0.71
C PRO A 114 -14.21 -20.37 -0.63
N GLY A 115 -14.13 -19.27 -1.39
CA GLY A 115 -14.74 -19.15 -2.72
C GLY A 115 -16.20 -18.65 -2.73
N GLN A 116 -16.81 -18.45 -1.56
CA GLN A 116 -18.13 -17.82 -1.44
C GLN A 116 -18.04 -16.33 -1.82
N ARG A 117 -18.99 -15.84 -2.62
CA ARG A 117 -19.16 -14.41 -2.95
C ARG A 117 -20.18 -13.80 -1.98
N SER A 118 -19.92 -12.58 -1.50
CA SER A 118 -20.86 -11.77 -0.71
C SER A 118 -22.05 -11.30 -1.54
#